data_AF-A0A3D4UKY8-F1
#
_entry.id   AF-A0A3D4UKY8-F1
#
_cell.length_a   1.000
_cell.length_b   1.000
_cell.length_c   1.000
_cell.angle_alpha   90.00
_cell.angle_beta   90.00
_cell.angle_gamma   90.00
#
_symmetry.space_group_name_H-M   'P 1'
#
loop_
_entity.id
_entity.type
_entity.pdbx_description
1 polymer ?
#
loop_
_entity_poly.entity_id
_entity_poly.type
_entity_poly.pdbx_seq_one_letter_code
_entity_poly.pdbx_strand_id
1 'polypeptide(L)'
;KDHDGDRGEYALGRAGSSTGRARYVQQVERVRAYIGAGDIYQANIAHHLSCKFDGDPLACAQDLQRGAEPRYGATMRFEHRDL
;
A
#
# COMPACT_ATOMS: atom_id res chain seq x y z
N LYS A 1 -34.12 -6.97 -0.63
CA LYS A 1 -34.04 -7.02 0.84
C LYS A 1 -32.78 -6.28 1.20
N ASP A 2 -32.97 -5.10 1.76
CA ASP A 2 -31.92 -4.11 2.01
C ASP A 2 -30.98 -4.66 3.09
N HIS A 3 -29.80 -5.11 2.66
CA HIS A 3 -28.68 -5.27 3.57
C HIS A 3 -28.03 -3.89 3.72
N ASP A 4 -28.71 -2.98 4.42
CA ASP A 4 -28.03 -1.84 5.05
C ASP A 4 -27.30 -2.38 6.28
N GLY A 5 -26.26 -3.17 6.01
CA GLY A 5 -25.37 -3.67 7.03
C GLY A 5 -24.58 -2.49 7.55
N ASP A 6 -24.69 -2.24 8.85
CA ASP A 6 -23.92 -1.28 9.63
C ASP A 6 -22.48 -1.20 9.10
N ARG A 7 -22.16 -0.13 8.37
CA ARG A 7 -20.80 0.07 7.85
C ARG A 7 -19.96 0.53 9.02
N GLY A 8 -18.99 -0.29 9.43
CA GLY A 8 -18.01 0.12 10.41
C GLY A 8 -17.34 1.44 10.02
N GLU A 9 -17.00 2.27 11.00
CA GLU A 9 -16.30 3.53 10.77
C GLU A 9 -14.79 3.33 10.91
N TYR A 10 -14.01 4.13 10.19
CA TYR A 10 -12.55 4.14 10.30
C TYR A 10 -11.99 5.55 10.08
N ALA A 11 -10.79 5.79 10.59
CA ALA A 11 -10.05 7.04 10.41
C ALA A 11 -8.62 6.76 9.95
N LEU A 12 -8.13 7.58 9.01
CA LEU A 12 -6.76 7.55 8.51
C LEU A 12 -6.05 8.85 8.84
N GLY A 13 -4.83 8.72 9.38
CA GLY A 13 -3.88 9.83 9.46
C GLY A 13 -3.27 10.17 8.10
N ARG A 14 -2.48 11.24 8.05
CA ARG A 14 -1.71 11.59 6.84
C ARG A 14 -0.74 10.46 6.49
N ALA A 15 -0.79 10.00 5.24
CA ALA A 15 0.18 9.04 4.71
C ALA A 15 1.57 9.68 4.56
N GLY A 16 2.60 8.92 4.92
CA GLY A 16 4.00 9.30 4.77
C GLY A 16 4.84 8.14 4.26
N SER A 17 5.93 8.45 3.55
CA SER A 17 6.89 7.46 3.08
C SER A 17 8.04 7.29 4.07
N SER A 18 8.42 6.04 4.39
CA SER A 18 9.61 5.76 5.20
C SER A 18 10.93 5.90 4.44
N THR A 19 10.89 5.92 3.09
CA THR A 19 12.06 6.14 2.24
C THR A 19 12.39 7.63 2.12
N GLY A 20 11.36 8.48 1.96
CA GLY A 20 11.52 9.91 1.67
C GLY A 20 11.89 10.20 0.20
N ARG A 21 11.54 11.39 -0.30
CA ARG A 21 11.67 11.76 -1.72
C ARG A 21 13.12 11.73 -2.21
N ALA A 22 14.03 12.39 -1.51
CA ALA A 22 15.43 12.52 -1.94
C ALA A 22 16.10 11.15 -2.08
N ARG A 23 15.87 10.26 -1.11
CA ARG A 23 16.41 8.90 -1.14
C ARG A 23 15.81 8.06 -2.26
N TYR A 24 14.50 8.16 -2.50
CA TYR A 24 13.87 7.43 -3.60
C TYR A 24 14.42 7.87 -4.96
N VAL A 25 14.63 9.18 -5.16
CA VAL A 25 15.27 9.70 -6.38
C VAL A 25 16.69 9.15 -6.55
N GLN A 26 17.48 9.09 -5.47
CA GLN A 26 18.82 8.49 -5.53
C GLN A 26 18.78 6.99 -5.90
N GLN A 27 17.77 6.25 -5.43
CA GLN A 27 17.58 4.85 -5.81
C GLN A 27 17.25 4.69 -7.29
N VAL A 28 16.39 5.57 -7.85
CA VAL A 28 16.09 5.60 -9.29
C VAL A 28 17.35 5.83 -10.11
N GLU A 29 18.15 6.85 -9.75
CA GLU A 29 19.39 7.16 -10.48
C GLU A 29 20.40 6.00 -10.44
N ARG A 30 20.47 5.30 -9.31
CA ARG A 30 21.33 4.13 -9.18
C ARG A 30 20.86 2.95 -10.04
N VAL A 31 19.55 2.70 -10.13
CA VAL A 31 18.99 1.71 -11.07
C VAL A 31 19.33 2.07 -12.51
N ARG A 32 19.20 3.35 -12.89
CA ARG A 32 19.55 3.82 -14.24
C ARG A 32 21.03 3.60 -14.56
N ALA A 33 21.92 3.83 -13.60
CA ALA A 33 23.34 3.54 -13.77
C ALA A 33 23.61 2.05 -14.01
N TYR A 34 22.98 1.16 -13.25
CA TYR A 34 23.10 -0.29 -13.46
C TYR A 34 22.56 -0.73 -14.83
N ILE A 35 21.47 -0.12 -15.30
CA ILE A 35 20.97 -0.37 -16.66
C ILE A 35 21.97 0.11 -17.71
N GLY A 36 22.53 1.31 -17.55
CA GLY A 36 23.52 1.87 -18.46
C GLY A 36 24.82 1.05 -18.54
N ALA A 37 25.20 0.38 -17.45
CA ALA A 37 26.34 -0.54 -17.41
C ALA A 37 26.04 -1.92 -18.01
N GLY A 38 24.77 -2.25 -18.23
CA GLY A 38 24.34 -3.57 -18.70
C GLY A 38 24.20 -4.63 -17.60
N ASP A 39 24.24 -4.23 -16.32
CA ASP A 39 24.12 -5.16 -15.18
C ASP A 39 22.70 -5.76 -15.07
N ILE A 40 21.70 -4.94 -15.37
CA ILE A 40 20.29 -5.30 -15.38
C ILE A 40 19.58 -4.58 -16.52
N TYR A 41 18.42 -5.10 -16.93
CA TYR A 41 17.58 -4.43 -17.93
C TYR A 41 16.44 -3.62 -17.30
N GLN A 42 15.99 -4.03 -16.11
CA GLN A 42 14.93 -3.37 -15.37
C GLN A 42 15.09 -3.68 -13.87
N ALA A 43 14.72 -2.75 -13.00
CA ALA A 43 14.41 -3.03 -11.61
C ALA A 43 13.03 -2.47 -11.26
N ASN A 44 12.25 -3.22 -10.48
CA ASN A 44 11.09 -2.68 -9.79
C ASN A 44 11.52 -2.19 -8.41
N ILE A 45 11.58 -0.87 -8.23
CA ILE A 45 11.88 -0.25 -6.94
C ILE A 45 10.60 0.29 -6.34
N ALA A 46 10.41 0.03 -5.04
CA ALA A 46 9.22 0.44 -4.30
C ALA A 46 9.62 1.24 -3.05
N HIS A 47 8.67 2.02 -2.55
CA HIS A 47 8.78 2.66 -1.25
C HIS A 47 7.55 2.35 -0.39
N HIS A 48 7.75 2.32 0.92
CA HIS A 48 6.68 1.99 1.85
C HIS A 48 5.94 3.27 2.27
N LEU A 49 4.61 3.26 2.10
CA LEU A 49 3.72 4.30 2.63
C LEU A 49 3.02 3.75 3.88
N SER A 50 3.01 4.55 4.94
CA SER A 50 2.33 4.22 6.20
C SER A 50 1.53 5.42 6.70
N CYS A 51 0.42 5.14 7.38
CA CYS A 51 -0.37 6.12 8.10
C CYS A 51 -0.85 5.52 9.43
N LYS A 52 -1.32 6.39 10.34
CA LYS A 52 -2.09 5.93 11.49
C LYS A 52 -3.45 5.45 11.02
N PHE A 53 -3.93 4.38 11.63
CA PHE A 53 -5.23 3.76 11.35
C PHE A 53 -5.96 3.54 12.67
N ASP A 54 -7.26 3.83 12.69
CA ASP A 54 -8.19 3.55 13.79
C ASP A 54 -9.55 3.11 13.21
N GLY A 55 -10.29 2.28 13.93
CA GLY A 55 -11.61 1.77 13.53
C GLY A 55 -11.61 0.43 12.77
N ASP A 56 -12.64 0.20 11.97
CA ASP A 56 -12.91 -1.09 11.30
C ASP A 56 -12.05 -1.33 10.04
N PRO A 57 -11.16 -2.33 10.03
CA PRO A 57 -10.34 -2.65 8.87
C PRO A 57 -11.15 -3.11 7.65
N LEU A 58 -12.33 -3.72 7.86
CA LEU A 58 -13.15 -4.23 6.76
C LEU A 58 -13.81 -3.07 6.00
N ALA A 59 -14.34 -2.07 6.71
CA ALA A 59 -14.84 -0.85 6.10
C ALA A 59 -13.77 -0.13 5.26
N CYS A 60 -12.55 0.01 5.80
CA CYS A 60 -11.42 0.59 5.07
C CYS A 60 -11.08 -0.23 3.80
N ALA A 61 -11.02 -1.55 3.91
CA ALA A 61 -10.73 -2.41 2.77
C ALA A 61 -11.80 -2.33 1.67
N GLN A 62 -13.08 -2.23 2.06
CA GLN A 62 -14.20 -2.06 1.12
C GLN A 62 -14.08 -0.75 0.34
N ASP A 63 -13.76 0.35 1.02
CA ASP A 63 -13.61 1.65 0.36
C ASP A 63 -12.37 1.71 -0.54
N LEU A 64 -11.26 1.09 -0.13
CA LEU A 64 -10.09 0.93 -1.00
C LEU A 64 -10.41 0.12 -2.27
N GLN A 65 -11.13 -1.00 -2.14
CA GLN A 65 -11.51 -1.82 -3.30
C GLN A 65 -12.51 -1.11 -4.20
N ARG A 66 -13.47 -0.37 -3.63
CA ARG A 66 -14.43 0.44 -4.38
C ARG A 66 -13.73 1.54 -5.18
N GLY A 67 -12.72 2.19 -4.60
CA GLY A 67 -11.96 3.24 -5.29
C GLY A 67 -10.99 2.72 -6.36
N ALA A 68 -10.46 1.52 -6.20
CA ALA A 68 -9.48 0.93 -7.12
C ALA A 68 -10.09 0.02 -8.20
N GLU A 69 -11.34 -0.44 -8.01
CA GLU A 69 -12.06 -1.37 -8.89
C GLU A 69 -11.20 -2.53 -9.44
N PRO A 70 -10.50 -3.29 -8.57
CA PRO A 70 -9.53 -4.26 -9.05
C PRO A 70 -10.23 -5.47 -9.69
N ARG A 71 -9.68 -5.97 -10.81
CA ARG A 71 -10.08 -7.26 -11.38
C ARG A 71 -9.85 -8.42 -10.41
N TYR A 72 -8.82 -8.31 -9.57
CA TYR A 72 -8.43 -9.32 -8.58
C TYR A 72 -8.26 -8.63 -7.21
N GLY A 73 -9.36 -8.52 -6.46
CA GLY A 73 -9.38 -7.98 -5.09
C GLY A 73 -9.61 -9.07 -4.05
N ALA A 74 -8.98 -8.94 -2.88
CA ALA A 74 -9.20 -9.84 -1.75
C ALA A 74 -9.04 -9.09 -0.42
N THR A 75 -9.87 -9.45 0.57
CA THR A 75 -9.69 -9.06 1.98
C THR A 75 -9.40 -10.31 2.79
N MET A 76 -8.33 -10.29 3.58
CA MET A 76 -7.91 -11.42 4.40
C MET A 76 -7.71 -10.93 5.84
N ARG A 77 -8.22 -11.69 6.81
CA ARG A 77 -8.00 -11.47 8.24
C ARG A 77 -7.17 -12.62 8.77
N PHE A 78 -6.11 -12.27 9.50
CA PHE A 78 -5.25 -13.24 10.17
C PHE A 78 -5.28 -12.94 11.65
N GLU A 79 -5.35 -13.99 12.47
CA GLU A 79 -5.09 -13.87 13.90
C GLU A 79 -3.59 -13.63 14.10
N HIS A 80 -3.24 -12.66 14.94
CA HIS A 80 -1.85 -12.46 15.31
C HIS A 80 -1.43 -13.62 16.21
N ARG A 81 -0.48 -14.45 15.74
CA ARG A 81 0.21 -15.40 16.60
C ARG A 81 1.56 -14.82 16.97
N ASP A 82 1.81 -14.70 18.26
CA ASP A 82 3.15 -14.53 18.80
C ASP A 82 3.94 -15.80 18.46
N LEU A 83 5.01 -15.66 17.68
CA LEU A 83 5.98 -16.70 17.38
C LEU A 83 7.23 -16.48 18.23
#